data_AF-A0A536PNH2-F1
#
_entry.id   AF-A0A536PNH2-F1
#
_cell.length_a   1.000
_cell.length_b   1.000
_cell.length_c   1.000
_cell.angle_alpha   90.00
_cell.angle_beta   90.00
_cell.angle_gamma   90.00
#
_symmetry.space_group_name_H-M   'P 1'
#
loop_
_entity.id
_entity.type
_entity.pdbx_description
1 polymer ?
#
loop_
_entity_poly.entity_id
_entity_poly.type
_entity_poly.pdbx_seq_one_letter_code
_entity_poly.pdbx_strand_id
1 'polypeptide(L)'
;MTEHVTDDLEPYALGALSTEDAERIAAHLAACPACREDARSLAEVVGTLPDTVPSRAPRDVLRDRILAAARGDVPADTRPAAAWRIPFGRVRAWPIALAGLASVAVLLAVIDVDASRRLAQATAERDKWAAIADSVSEGGRWWYMAGKDELDGAGGTLIVPRAEGHGPFVLFHDLPKLSGKLLTVWLVSSDNTWVRAATFRPNGQGLQAVDVTVP
;
A
#
# COMPACT_ATOMS: atom_id res chain seq x y z
N MET A 1 28.83 17.14 -7.03
CA MET A 1 28.06 16.54 -8.14
C MET A 1 28.18 15.04 -7.93
N THR A 2 27.24 14.45 -7.20
CA THR A 2 27.24 13.01 -6.91
C THR A 2 26.76 12.28 -8.16
N GLU A 3 27.68 11.60 -8.84
CA GLU A 3 27.37 10.70 -9.96
C GLU A 3 26.40 9.62 -9.46
N HIS A 4 25.25 9.50 -10.13
CA HIS A 4 24.20 8.54 -9.77
C HIS A 4 24.58 7.16 -10.30
N VAL A 5 24.36 6.11 -9.50
CA VAL A 5 24.74 4.74 -9.87
C VAL A 5 23.57 3.96 -10.48
N THR A 6 22.85 4.59 -11.41
CA THR A 6 21.57 4.09 -11.91
C THR A 6 21.67 2.68 -12.49
N ASP A 7 22.75 2.36 -13.20
CA ASP A 7 22.93 1.07 -13.90
C ASP A 7 23.23 -0.13 -12.96
N ASP A 8 23.62 0.12 -11.70
CA ASP A 8 23.93 -0.95 -10.73
C ASP A 8 22.79 -1.16 -9.71
N LEU A 9 21.71 -0.38 -9.75
CA LEU A 9 20.63 -0.46 -8.75
C LEU A 9 19.74 -1.68 -8.95
N GLU A 10 19.45 -2.08 -10.18
CA GLU A 10 18.68 -3.27 -10.51
C GLU A 10 19.41 -4.56 -10.10
N PRO A 11 20.68 -4.80 -10.47
CA PRO A 11 21.41 -5.96 -10.00
C PRO A 11 21.64 -5.93 -8.48
N TYR A 12 21.78 -4.74 -7.87
CA TYR A 12 21.82 -4.61 -6.42
C TYR A 12 20.51 -5.06 -5.76
N ALA A 13 19.36 -4.59 -6.26
CA ALA A 13 18.04 -4.96 -5.74
C ALA A 13 17.73 -6.44 -5.89
N LEU A 14 18.22 -7.07 -6.97
CA LEU A 14 18.12 -8.52 -7.20
C LEU A 14 19.12 -9.35 -6.38
N GLY A 15 20.05 -8.72 -5.66
CA GLY A 15 21.13 -9.43 -4.97
C GLY A 15 22.10 -10.14 -5.92
N ALA A 16 22.22 -9.65 -7.15
CA ALA A 16 23.01 -10.24 -8.23
C ALA A 16 24.44 -9.65 -8.34
N LEU A 17 24.77 -8.66 -7.50
CA LEU A 17 26.11 -8.07 -7.45
C LEU A 17 27.10 -8.91 -6.65
N SER A 18 28.39 -8.69 -6.92
CA SER A 18 29.46 -9.18 -6.05
C SER A 18 29.36 -8.52 -4.66
N THR A 19 29.92 -9.16 -3.63
CA THR A 19 29.91 -8.60 -2.27
C THR A 19 30.58 -7.22 -2.21
N GLU A 20 31.68 -7.04 -2.95
CA GLU A 20 32.41 -5.77 -3.01
C GLU A 20 31.59 -4.66 -3.70
N ASP A 21 30.92 -4.97 -4.80
CA ASP A 21 30.05 -4.00 -5.49
C ASP A 21 28.82 -3.67 -4.65
N ALA A 22 28.21 -4.66 -3.99
CA ALA A 22 27.07 -4.45 -3.12
C ALA A 22 27.40 -3.53 -1.93
N GLU A 23 28.58 -3.68 -1.32
CA GLU A 23 29.05 -2.79 -0.26
C GLU A 23 29.28 -1.36 -0.76
N ARG A 24 29.84 -1.20 -1.96
CA ARG A 24 30.01 0.11 -2.61
C ARG A 24 28.67 0.81 -2.84
N ILE A 25 27.68 0.08 -3.36
CA ILE A 25 26.32 0.63 -3.56
C ILE A 25 25.66 0.94 -2.22
N ALA A 26 25.76 0.07 -1.22
CA ALA A 26 25.20 0.32 0.11
C ALA A 26 25.77 1.60 0.76
N ALA A 27 27.08 1.85 0.60
CA ALA A 27 27.71 3.09 1.06
C ALA A 27 27.17 4.33 0.31
N HIS A 28 26.94 4.24 -1.00
CA HIS A 28 26.33 5.31 -1.78
C HIS A 28 24.88 5.57 -1.35
N LEU A 29 24.10 4.51 -1.13
CA LEU A 29 22.72 4.60 -0.64
C LEU A 29 22.66 5.27 0.74
N ALA A 30 23.66 5.15 1.61
CA ALA A 30 23.70 5.91 2.86
C ALA A 30 23.77 7.43 2.63
N ALA A 31 24.41 7.88 1.54
CA ALA A 31 24.67 9.29 1.25
C ALA A 31 23.67 9.95 0.28
N CYS A 32 23.00 9.18 -0.61
CA CYS A 32 22.16 9.73 -1.68
C CYS A 32 20.66 9.41 -1.49
N PRO A 33 19.79 10.38 -1.14
CA PRO A 33 18.35 10.16 -0.97
C PRO A 33 17.61 9.70 -2.23
N ALA A 34 17.99 10.21 -3.41
CA ALA A 34 17.34 9.86 -4.67
C ALA A 34 17.57 8.37 -4.99
N CYS A 35 18.81 7.91 -4.96
CA CYS A 35 19.14 6.51 -5.21
C CYS A 35 18.55 5.56 -4.16
N ARG A 36 18.35 6.00 -2.91
CA ARG A 36 17.60 5.21 -1.91
C ARG A 36 16.15 5.01 -2.30
N GLU A 37 15.51 6.06 -2.81
CA GLU A 37 14.11 5.97 -3.22
C GLU A 37 13.96 5.05 -4.43
N ASP A 38 14.86 5.16 -5.41
CA ASP A 38 14.90 4.27 -6.56
C ASP A 38 15.15 2.81 -6.16
N ALA A 39 16.13 2.56 -5.27
CA ALA A 39 16.42 1.24 -4.73
C ALA A 39 15.23 0.65 -3.94
N ARG A 40 14.49 1.49 -3.20
CA ARG A 40 13.29 1.09 -2.47
C ARG A 40 12.17 0.68 -3.42
N SER A 41 11.94 1.44 -4.48
CA SER A 41 10.95 1.11 -5.52
C SER A 41 11.29 -0.21 -6.23
N LEU A 42 12.57 -0.42 -6.56
CA LEU A 42 13.03 -1.69 -7.13
C LEU A 42 12.84 -2.86 -6.15
N ALA A 43 13.14 -2.67 -4.86
CA ALA A 43 12.94 -3.70 -3.84
C ALA A 43 11.47 -4.11 -3.68
N GLU A 44 10.52 -3.18 -3.82
CA GLU A 44 9.09 -3.50 -3.82
C GLU A 44 8.72 -4.43 -4.99
N VAL A 45 9.19 -4.12 -6.20
CA VAL A 45 8.98 -4.97 -7.38
C VAL A 45 9.63 -6.34 -7.18
N VAL A 46 10.90 -6.36 -6.73
CA VAL A 46 11.64 -7.60 -6.48
C VAL A 46 10.93 -8.49 -5.46
N GLY A 47 10.33 -7.89 -4.43
CA GLY A 47 9.55 -8.59 -3.41
C GLY A 47 8.31 -9.32 -3.93
N THR A 48 7.80 -8.96 -5.12
CA THR A 48 6.65 -9.63 -5.75
C THR A 48 7.05 -10.82 -6.63
N LEU A 49 8.32 -10.94 -7.05
CA LEU A 49 8.76 -12.06 -7.91
C LEU A 49 8.49 -13.45 -7.30
N PRO A 50 8.68 -13.69 -5.99
CA PRO A 50 8.40 -15.00 -5.40
C PRO A 50 6.96 -15.48 -5.61
N ASP A 51 5.98 -14.58 -5.69
CA ASP A 51 4.57 -14.92 -5.90
C ASP A 51 4.28 -15.43 -7.32
N THR A 52 5.20 -15.17 -8.26
CA THR A 52 5.08 -15.62 -9.65
C THR A 52 5.57 -17.05 -9.88
N VAL A 53 6.25 -17.64 -8.89
CA VAL A 53 6.85 -18.98 -9.00
C VAL A 53 5.97 -20.00 -8.27
N PRO A 54 5.77 -21.22 -8.82
CA PRO A 54 5.03 -22.27 -8.14
C PRO A 54 5.61 -22.61 -6.77
N SER A 55 4.77 -22.60 -5.73
CA SER A 55 5.19 -22.97 -4.39
C SER A 55 5.58 -24.45 -4.30
N ARG A 56 6.73 -24.72 -3.69
CA ARG A 56 7.23 -26.08 -3.45
C ARG A 56 7.34 -26.34 -1.96
N ALA A 57 6.67 -27.38 -1.48
CA ALA A 57 6.73 -27.77 -0.08
C ALA A 57 8.17 -28.11 0.33
N PRO A 58 8.72 -27.48 1.38
CA PRO A 58 10.01 -27.86 1.94
C PRO A 58 9.91 -29.22 2.65
N ARG A 59 11.06 -29.86 2.89
CA ARG A 59 11.13 -31.10 3.68
C ARG A 59 10.84 -30.77 5.14
N ASP A 60 10.06 -31.61 5.85
CA ASP A 60 9.63 -31.35 7.23
C ASP A 60 10.79 -31.03 8.19
N VAL A 61 11.94 -31.70 7.99
CA VAL A 61 13.16 -31.51 8.78
C VAL A 61 13.73 -30.09 8.67
N LEU A 62 13.42 -29.35 7.60
CA LEU A 62 13.95 -28.00 7.39
C LEU A 62 13.41 -27.01 8.43
N ARG A 63 12.14 -27.15 8.84
CA ARG A 63 11.52 -26.28 9.85
C ARG A 63 12.28 -26.36 11.17
N ASP A 64 12.51 -27.58 11.65
CA ASP A 64 13.18 -27.82 12.93
C ASP A 64 14.63 -27.36 12.89
N ARG A 65 15.32 -27.54 11.74
CA ARG A 65 16.68 -27.04 11.53
C ARG A 65 16.77 -25.51 11.58
N ILE A 66 15.84 -24.80 10.94
CA ILE A 66 15.80 -23.33 10.97
C ILE A 66 15.53 -22.84 12.39
N LEU A 67 14.56 -23.43 13.09
CA LEU A 67 14.24 -23.07 14.47
C LEU A 67 15.39 -23.37 15.43
N ALA A 68 16.15 -24.44 15.21
CA ALA A 68 17.34 -24.76 15.99
C ALA A 68 18.49 -23.77 15.71
N ALA A 69 18.74 -23.42 14.44
CA ALA A 69 19.77 -22.45 14.06
C ALA A 69 19.48 -21.05 14.62
N ALA A 70 18.23 -20.58 14.52
CA ALA A 70 17.81 -19.30 15.08
C ALA A 70 17.95 -19.22 16.61
N ARG A 71 17.89 -20.36 17.32
CA ARG A 71 18.18 -20.44 18.76
C ARG A 71 19.68 -20.41 19.07
N GLY A 72 20.53 -20.86 18.13
CA GLY A 72 21.98 -20.88 18.25
C GLY A 72 22.66 -19.54 17.93
N ASP A 73 22.03 -18.71 17.08
CA ASP A 73 22.50 -17.36 16.72
C ASP A 73 22.13 -16.29 17.76
N VAL A 74 21.38 -16.65 18.81
CA VAL A 74 21.32 -15.83 20.01
C VAL A 74 22.68 -15.94 20.66
N PRO A 75 23.47 -14.86 20.79
CA PRO A 75 24.77 -14.94 21.45
C PRO A 75 24.57 -15.53 22.84
N ALA A 76 25.03 -16.76 23.04
CA ALA A 76 25.28 -17.30 24.36
C ALA A 76 26.53 -16.63 24.94
N ASP A 77 26.59 -15.30 24.92
CA ASP A 77 27.51 -14.56 25.78
C ASP A 77 26.89 -14.47 27.17
N THR A 78 26.73 -15.65 27.77
CA THR A 78 26.75 -15.80 29.22
C THR A 78 28.18 -16.11 29.64
N ARG A 79 29.14 -15.26 29.23
CA ARG A 79 30.22 -14.99 30.18
C ARG A 79 29.54 -14.55 31.47
N PRO A 80 29.82 -15.18 32.62
CA PRO A 80 29.34 -14.65 33.88
C PRO A 80 30.02 -13.27 33.99
N ALA A 81 29.26 -12.21 33.68
CA ALA A 81 29.68 -10.86 33.96
C ALA A 81 30.20 -10.87 35.38
N ALA A 82 31.49 -10.53 35.55
CA ALA A 82 32.20 -10.55 36.81
C ALA A 82 31.23 -10.06 37.88
N ALA A 83 30.83 -10.99 38.75
CA ALA A 83 29.66 -10.80 39.61
C ALA A 83 29.89 -9.54 40.44
N TRP A 84 29.28 -8.44 40.00
CA TRP A 84 29.14 -7.25 40.79
C TRP A 84 28.19 -7.65 41.91
N ARG A 85 28.79 -8.04 43.03
CA ARG A 85 28.10 -8.30 44.28
C ARG A 85 27.55 -6.97 44.76
N ILE A 86 26.42 -6.55 44.21
CA ILE A 86 25.63 -5.49 44.81
C ILE A 86 24.89 -6.13 46.00
N PRO A 87 25.08 -5.62 47.23
CA PRO A 87 24.47 -6.20 48.41
C PRO A 87 22.98 -5.81 48.43
N PHE A 88 22.15 -6.54 47.70
CA PHE A 88 20.71 -6.45 47.87
C PHE A 88 20.27 -7.50 48.88
N GLY A 89 20.08 -7.01 50.11
CA GLY A 89 19.20 -7.67 51.08
C GLY A 89 17.84 -7.96 50.43
N ARG A 90 17.14 -8.98 50.95
CA ARG A 90 15.90 -9.56 50.41
C ARG A 90 14.85 -8.51 50.02
N VAL A 91 14.93 -7.96 48.82
CA VAL A 91 13.86 -7.13 48.24
C VAL A 91 13.07 -7.99 47.27
N ARG A 92 11.77 -8.10 47.56
CA ARG A 92 10.77 -8.90 46.88
C ARG A 92 10.64 -8.42 45.43
N ALA A 93 11.39 -9.03 44.50
CA ALA A 93 11.54 -8.63 43.09
C ALA A 93 10.34 -8.97 42.16
N TRP A 94 9.19 -9.35 42.73
CA TRP A 94 7.98 -9.63 41.96
C TRP A 94 7.38 -8.40 41.22
N PRO A 95 7.41 -7.15 41.76
CA PRO A 95 6.76 -6.02 41.07
C PRO A 95 7.53 -5.53 39.83
N ILE A 96 8.85 -5.75 39.76
CA ILE A 96 9.68 -5.32 38.61
C ILE A 96 9.49 -6.27 37.42
N ALA A 97 9.34 -7.57 37.67
CA ALA A 97 9.00 -8.55 36.63
C ALA A 97 7.61 -8.32 36.02
N LEU A 98 6.63 -7.88 36.83
CA LEU A 98 5.28 -7.53 36.36
C LEU A 98 5.28 -6.26 35.49
N ALA A 99 6.10 -5.26 35.82
CA ALA A 99 6.20 -4.01 35.04
C ALA A 99 6.84 -4.22 33.65
N GLY A 100 7.84 -5.10 33.56
CA GLY A 100 8.45 -5.49 32.28
C GLY A 100 7.48 -6.26 31.37
N LEU A 101 6.65 -7.14 31.95
CA LEU A 101 5.67 -7.92 31.19
C LEU A 101 4.50 -7.05 30.70
N ALA A 102 4.07 -6.08 31.52
CA ALA A 102 3.04 -5.10 31.14
C ALA A 102 3.48 -4.21 29.97
N SER A 103 4.74 -3.77 29.94
CA SER A 103 5.25 -2.92 28.86
C SER A 103 5.35 -3.66 27.53
N VAL A 104 5.78 -4.93 27.53
CA VAL A 104 5.76 -5.78 26.32
C VAL A 104 4.33 -6.02 25.84
N ALA A 105 3.37 -6.27 26.75
CA ALA A 105 1.96 -6.45 26.39
C ALA A 105 1.37 -5.18 25.75
N VAL A 106 1.70 -3.99 26.26
CA VAL A 106 1.28 -2.71 25.68
C VAL A 106 1.87 -2.51 24.29
N LEU A 107 3.16 -2.81 24.10
CA LEU A 107 3.79 -2.69 22.78
C LEU A 107 3.15 -3.63 21.75
N LEU A 108 2.90 -4.89 22.11
CA LEU A 108 2.22 -5.84 21.23
C LEU A 108 0.80 -5.39 20.88
N ALA A 109 0.06 -4.84 21.86
CA ALA A 109 -1.28 -4.31 21.62
C ALA A 109 -1.25 -3.09 20.66
N VAL A 110 -0.24 -2.21 20.78
CA VAL A 110 -0.10 -1.07 19.86
C VAL A 110 0.18 -1.54 18.42
N ILE A 111 1.06 -2.53 18.25
CA ILE A 111 1.38 -3.10 16.93
C ILE A 111 0.15 -3.78 16.32
N ASP A 112 -0.58 -4.55 17.11
CA ASP A 112 -1.80 -5.24 16.67
C ASP A 112 -2.90 -4.25 16.22
N VAL A 113 -3.07 -3.16 16.97
CA VAL A 113 -4.01 -2.09 16.62
C VAL A 113 -3.58 -1.37 15.33
N ASP A 114 -2.30 -1.09 15.15
CA ASP A 114 -1.79 -0.46 13.92
C ASP A 114 -1.98 -1.39 12.71
N ALA A 115 -1.63 -2.67 12.84
CA ALA A 115 -1.81 -3.68 11.80
C ALA A 115 -3.30 -3.82 11.42
N SER A 116 -4.18 -3.89 12.42
CA SER A 116 -5.63 -3.96 12.22
C SER A 116 -6.18 -2.73 11.50
N ARG A 117 -5.67 -1.53 11.84
CA ARG A 117 -6.07 -0.28 11.18
C ARG A 117 -5.62 -0.24 9.72
N ARG A 118 -4.38 -0.66 9.44
CA ARG A 118 -3.86 -0.74 8.07
C ARG A 118 -4.65 -1.74 7.22
N LEU A 119 -4.96 -2.90 7.79
CA LEU A 119 -5.77 -3.90 7.12
C LEU A 119 -7.18 -3.37 6.82
N ALA A 120 -7.82 -2.73 7.79
CA ALA A 120 -9.15 -2.14 7.62
C ALA A 120 -9.17 -1.04 6.55
N GLN A 121 -8.11 -0.23 6.46
CA GLN A 121 -7.96 0.79 5.41
C GLN A 121 -7.82 0.16 4.02
N ALA A 122 -6.93 -0.85 3.89
CA ALA A 122 -6.72 -1.55 2.62
C ALA A 122 -7.99 -2.28 2.14
N THR A 123 -8.73 -2.92 3.06
CA THR A 123 -10.00 -3.57 2.72
C THR A 123 -11.06 -2.57 2.31
N ALA A 124 -11.15 -1.41 3.00
CA ALA A 124 -12.12 -0.38 2.66
C ALA A 124 -11.91 0.21 1.25
N GLU A 125 -10.65 0.42 0.85
CA GLU A 125 -10.33 0.89 -0.50
C GLU A 125 -10.66 -0.18 -1.55
N ARG A 126 -10.29 -1.45 -1.31
CA ARG A 126 -10.63 -2.56 -2.19
C ARG A 126 -12.13 -2.74 -2.36
N ASP A 127 -12.88 -2.72 -1.26
CA ASP A 127 -14.32 -2.97 -1.28
C ASP A 127 -15.08 -1.83 -1.99
N LYS A 128 -14.56 -0.59 -1.93
CA LYS A 128 -15.08 0.54 -2.72
C LYS A 128 -14.97 0.29 -4.22
N TRP A 129 -13.81 -0.20 -4.70
CA TRP A 129 -13.61 -0.50 -6.11
C TRP A 129 -14.32 -1.78 -6.55
N ALA A 130 -14.42 -2.77 -5.67
CA ALA A 130 -15.16 -4.00 -5.91
C ALA A 130 -16.65 -3.72 -6.12
N ALA A 131 -17.27 -2.85 -5.32
CA ALA A 131 -18.68 -2.46 -5.50
C ALA A 131 -18.94 -1.80 -6.87
N ILE A 132 -18.02 -0.94 -7.34
CA ILE A 132 -18.11 -0.35 -8.68
C ILE A 132 -17.99 -1.44 -9.75
N ALA A 133 -17.01 -2.33 -9.64
CA ALA A 133 -16.80 -3.42 -10.60
C ALA A 133 -17.99 -4.41 -10.64
N ASP A 134 -18.55 -4.75 -9.47
CA ASP A 134 -19.70 -5.64 -9.32
C ASP A 134 -20.93 -5.05 -10.01
N SER A 135 -21.21 -3.75 -9.75
CA SER A 135 -22.32 -3.01 -10.36
C SER A 135 -22.23 -2.93 -11.90
N VAL A 136 -21.01 -2.93 -12.46
CA VAL A 136 -20.78 -2.95 -13.91
C VAL A 136 -20.93 -4.37 -14.47
N SER A 137 -20.54 -5.39 -13.70
CA SER A 137 -20.57 -6.80 -14.11
C SER A 137 -21.98 -7.39 -14.22
N GLU A 138 -22.91 -6.94 -13.36
CA GLU A 138 -24.33 -7.33 -13.41
C GLU A 138 -25.08 -6.72 -14.62
N GLY A 139 -24.40 -5.87 -15.39
CA GLY A 139 -24.94 -5.17 -16.53
C GLY A 139 -25.68 -3.90 -16.14
N GLY A 140 -25.88 -3.04 -17.13
CA GLY A 140 -26.49 -1.74 -16.93
C GLY A 140 -26.64 -1.00 -18.26
N ARG A 141 -27.28 0.16 -18.20
CA ARG A 141 -27.26 1.09 -19.34
C ARG A 141 -26.08 2.02 -19.18
N TRP A 142 -25.38 2.26 -20.28
CA TRP A 142 -24.21 3.10 -20.31
C TRP A 142 -24.27 4.07 -21.48
N TRP A 143 -23.85 5.30 -21.23
CA TRP A 143 -23.76 6.36 -22.23
C TRP A 143 -22.41 7.04 -22.12
N TYR A 144 -21.71 7.13 -23.24
CA TYR A 144 -20.42 7.79 -23.31
C TYR A 144 -20.57 9.26 -23.72
N MET A 145 -19.83 10.13 -23.05
CA MET A 145 -19.62 11.53 -23.43
C MET A 145 -18.13 11.74 -23.70
N ALA A 146 -17.82 12.21 -24.91
CA ALA A 146 -16.48 12.65 -25.26
C ALA A 146 -16.30 14.12 -24.88
N GLY A 147 -15.13 14.46 -24.36
CA GLY A 147 -14.72 15.84 -24.19
C GLY A 147 -14.56 16.54 -25.54
N LYS A 148 -14.69 17.87 -25.50
CA LYS A 148 -14.50 18.75 -26.65
C LYS A 148 -13.60 19.91 -26.27
N ASP A 149 -12.93 20.51 -27.25
CA ASP A 149 -12.11 21.70 -27.11
C ASP A 149 -11.01 21.52 -26.03
N GLU A 150 -11.06 22.28 -24.93
CA GLU A 150 -10.11 22.18 -23.80
C GLU A 150 -10.13 20.81 -23.09
N LEU A 151 -11.15 19.98 -23.36
CA LEU A 151 -11.31 18.64 -22.80
C LEU A 151 -11.08 17.54 -23.85
N ASP A 152 -10.47 17.85 -24.99
CA ASP A 152 -10.16 16.82 -25.99
C ASP A 152 -9.26 15.72 -25.39
N GLY A 153 -9.60 14.46 -25.67
CA GLY A 153 -9.01 13.28 -25.04
C GLY A 153 -9.62 12.86 -23.68
N ALA A 154 -10.30 13.76 -22.97
CA ALA A 154 -11.06 13.40 -21.77
C ALA A 154 -12.44 12.83 -22.13
N GLY A 155 -13.04 12.06 -21.23
CA GLY A 155 -14.38 11.54 -21.45
C GLY A 155 -15.04 11.03 -20.17
N GLY A 156 -16.32 10.69 -20.28
CA GLY A 156 -17.11 10.17 -19.17
C GLY A 156 -18.09 9.10 -19.63
N THR A 157 -18.28 8.07 -18.82
CA THR A 157 -19.31 7.05 -19.04
C THR A 157 -20.33 7.15 -17.92
N LEU A 158 -21.57 7.57 -18.25
CA LEU A 158 -22.70 7.42 -17.34
C LEU A 158 -23.03 5.94 -17.26
N ILE A 159 -23.02 5.39 -16.05
CA ILE A 159 -23.38 4.01 -15.75
C ILE A 159 -24.61 4.04 -14.87
N VAL A 160 -25.65 3.36 -15.31
CA VAL A 160 -26.86 3.09 -14.52
C VAL A 160 -26.88 1.60 -14.24
N PRO A 161 -26.36 1.17 -13.08
CA PRO A 161 -26.32 -0.24 -12.70
C PRO A 161 -27.72 -0.84 -12.65
N ARG A 162 -27.82 -2.12 -12.99
CA ARG A 162 -29.05 -2.90 -12.74
C ARG A 162 -29.12 -3.41 -11.30
N ALA A 163 -27.98 -3.56 -10.64
CA ALA A 163 -27.83 -4.05 -9.28
C ALA A 163 -28.64 -3.21 -8.28
N GLU A 164 -29.38 -3.86 -7.38
CA GLU A 164 -30.08 -3.17 -6.30
C GLU A 164 -29.08 -2.54 -5.31
N GLY A 165 -29.40 -1.34 -4.82
CA GLY A 165 -28.56 -0.62 -3.85
C GLY A 165 -27.43 0.24 -4.44
N HIS A 166 -27.20 0.18 -5.75
CA HIS A 166 -26.20 1.02 -6.42
C HIS A 166 -26.87 2.15 -7.19
N GLY A 167 -26.51 3.39 -6.85
CA GLY A 167 -26.97 4.58 -7.56
C GLY A 167 -26.26 4.73 -8.92
N PRO A 168 -26.85 5.51 -9.85
CA PRO A 168 -26.18 5.86 -11.08
C PRO A 168 -24.97 6.78 -10.81
N PHE A 169 -23.90 6.60 -11.58
CA PHE A 169 -22.68 7.39 -11.45
C PHE A 169 -22.03 7.62 -12.82
N VAL A 170 -21.19 8.63 -12.92
CA VAL A 170 -20.37 8.89 -14.11
C VAL A 170 -18.92 8.58 -13.79
N LEU A 171 -18.31 7.70 -14.58
CA LEU A 171 -16.88 7.42 -14.53
C LEU A 171 -16.16 8.27 -15.57
N PHE A 172 -15.41 9.27 -15.12
CA PHE A 172 -14.57 10.10 -15.98
C PHE A 172 -13.17 9.51 -16.12
N HIS A 173 -12.56 9.75 -17.28
CA HIS A 173 -11.15 9.47 -17.55
C HIS A 173 -10.45 10.71 -18.11
N ASP A 174 -9.15 10.81 -17.83
CA ASP A 174 -8.24 11.83 -18.37
C ASP A 174 -8.71 13.28 -18.20
N LEU A 175 -9.46 13.57 -17.13
CA LEU A 175 -9.89 14.94 -16.82
C LEU A 175 -8.69 15.80 -16.42
N PRO A 176 -8.42 16.90 -17.14
CA PRO A 176 -7.33 17.79 -16.77
C PRO A 176 -7.57 18.42 -15.40
N LYS A 177 -6.49 18.70 -14.67
CA LYS A 177 -6.58 19.40 -13.39
C LYS A 177 -6.98 20.86 -13.61
N LEU A 178 -8.26 21.15 -13.44
CA LEU A 178 -8.79 22.51 -13.54
C LEU A 178 -8.71 23.22 -12.19
N SER A 179 -7.72 24.10 -12.03
CA SER A 179 -7.55 24.90 -10.81
C SER A 179 -8.68 25.93 -10.68
N GLY A 180 -9.50 25.78 -9.62
CA GLY A 180 -10.53 26.77 -9.27
C GLY A 180 -11.81 26.71 -10.10
N LYS A 181 -11.94 25.74 -11.01
CA LYS A 181 -13.19 25.49 -11.75
C LYS A 181 -13.95 24.30 -11.13
N LEU A 182 -15.26 24.41 -11.07
CA LEU A 182 -16.18 23.30 -10.76
C LEU A 182 -16.84 22.86 -12.07
N LEU A 183 -16.95 21.55 -12.26
CA LEU A 183 -17.69 20.95 -13.36
C LEU A 183 -19.06 20.49 -12.88
N THR A 184 -20.05 20.62 -13.75
CA THR A 184 -21.43 20.22 -13.47
C THR A 184 -21.85 19.17 -14.47
N VAL A 185 -22.37 18.05 -13.96
CA VAL A 185 -22.99 17.01 -14.78
C VAL A 185 -24.44 17.38 -15.01
N TRP A 186 -24.81 17.45 -16.28
CA TRP A 186 -26.18 17.67 -16.71
C TRP A 186 -26.71 16.41 -17.38
N LEU A 187 -27.86 15.93 -16.90
CA LEU A 187 -28.62 14.89 -17.58
C LEU A 187 -29.63 15.56 -18.49
N VAL A 188 -29.62 15.16 -19.76
CA VAL A 188 -30.55 15.66 -20.77
C VAL A 188 -31.46 14.51 -21.16
N SER A 189 -32.74 14.66 -20.87
CA SER A 189 -33.76 13.69 -21.28
C SER A 189 -34.12 13.88 -22.77
N SER A 190 -34.79 12.89 -23.37
CA SER A 190 -35.22 12.93 -24.78
C SER A 190 -36.18 14.08 -25.08
N ASP A 191 -36.87 14.61 -24.08
CA ASP A 191 -37.74 15.80 -24.16
C ASP A 191 -36.97 17.12 -24.04
N ASN A 192 -35.63 17.08 -24.05
CA ASN A 192 -34.74 18.22 -23.90
C ASN A 192 -34.89 18.94 -22.55
N THR A 193 -35.34 18.22 -21.51
CA THR A 193 -35.25 18.72 -20.13
C THR A 193 -33.84 18.49 -19.59
N TRP A 194 -33.28 19.54 -18.98
CA TRP A 194 -31.94 19.53 -18.41
C TRP A 194 -32.04 19.48 -16.89
N VAL A 195 -31.48 18.43 -16.30
CA VAL A 195 -31.45 18.26 -14.84
C VAL A 195 -29.99 18.26 -14.38
N ARG A 196 -29.71 19.06 -13.35
CA ARG A 196 -28.39 19.06 -12.71
C ARG A 196 -28.26 17.78 -11.88
N ALA A 197 -27.37 16.91 -12.30
CA ALA A 197 -27.15 15.60 -11.65
C ALA A 197 -26.13 15.68 -10.52
N ALA A 198 -25.02 16.41 -10.76
CA ALA A 198 -23.92 16.53 -9.80
C ALA A 198 -23.05 17.77 -10.09
N THR A 199 -22.30 18.22 -9.08
CA THR A 199 -21.25 19.23 -9.24
C THR A 199 -20.00 18.74 -8.52
N PHE A 200 -18.87 18.74 -9.20
CA PHE A 200 -17.63 18.17 -8.69
C PHE A 200 -16.41 18.98 -9.14
N ARG A 201 -15.28 18.72 -8.48
CA ARG A 201 -13.98 19.31 -8.84
C ARG A 201 -13.09 18.22 -9.45
N PRO A 202 -12.51 18.46 -10.63
CA PRO A 202 -11.52 17.55 -11.21
C PRO A 202 -10.35 17.34 -10.25
N ASN A 203 -10.06 16.09 -9.91
CA ASN A 203 -8.95 15.72 -9.04
C ASN A 203 -7.61 15.61 -9.79
N GLY A 204 -7.64 15.51 -11.12
CA GLY A 204 -6.47 15.30 -11.98
C GLY A 204 -5.92 13.88 -11.92
N GLN A 205 -6.69 12.92 -11.40
CA GLN A 205 -6.37 11.50 -11.47
C GLN A 205 -6.83 10.93 -12.82
N GLY A 206 -6.23 9.83 -13.26
CA GLY A 206 -6.59 9.19 -14.53
C GLY A 206 -8.05 8.71 -14.58
N LEU A 207 -8.66 8.42 -13.42
CA LEU A 207 -10.07 8.09 -13.29
C LEU A 207 -10.71 8.87 -12.13
N GLN A 208 -11.96 9.29 -12.31
CA GLN A 208 -12.76 9.92 -11.27
C GLN A 208 -14.23 9.50 -11.39
N ALA A 209 -14.76 8.81 -10.38
CA ALA A 209 -16.18 8.48 -10.29
C ALA A 209 -16.95 9.61 -9.58
N VAL A 210 -18.13 9.95 -10.11
CA VAL A 210 -19.03 10.97 -9.56
C VAL A 210 -20.44 10.40 -9.51
N ASP A 211 -20.98 10.22 -8.32
CA ASP A 211 -22.37 9.80 -8.14
C ASP A 211 -23.31 10.88 -8.68
N VAL A 212 -24.35 10.45 -9.40
CA VAL A 212 -25.34 11.35 -9.97
C VAL A 212 -26.72 11.04 -9.42
N THR A 213 -27.48 12.10 -9.14
CA THR A 213 -28.90 11.92 -8.81
C THR A 213 -29.71 11.92 -10.09
N VAL A 214 -30.34 10.79 -10.39
CA VAL A 214 -31.33 10.69 -11.47
C VAL A 214 -32.71 10.92 -10.85
N PRO A 215 -33.54 11.84 -11.39
CA PRO A 215 -34.91 12.05 -10.93
C PRO A 215 -35.84 10.88 -11.25
#